data_AF-A0A835B2K0-F1
#
_entry.id   AF-A0A835B2K0-F1
#
_cell.length_a   1.000
_cell.length_b   1.000
_cell.length_c   1.000
_cell.angle_alpha   90.00
_cell.angle_beta   90.00
_cell.angle_gamma   90.00
#
_symmetry.space_group_name_H-M   'P 1'
#
loop_
_entity.id
_entity.type
_entity.pdbx_description
1 polymer ?
#
loop_
_entity_poly.entity_id
_entity_poly.type
_entity_poly.pdbx_seq_one_letter_code
_entity_poly.pdbx_strand_id
1 'polypeptide(L)' 'MPYGGGPRLCAGSELAKLEMAIFLHHLVLNFRWELAEPDQAFVYPFVDFPKGLPIRVQRIADEHSVLTGSTV' A
#
# COMPACT_ATOMS: atom_id res chain seq x y z
N MET A 1 -7.12 -7.49 -19.28
CA MET A 1 -5.71 -7.13 -19.59
C MET A 1 -5.47 -5.71 -19.08
N PRO A 2 -4.92 -5.53 -17.86
CA PRO A 2 -4.93 -4.22 -17.18
C PRO A 2 -4.02 -3.15 -17.82
N TYR A 3 -3.07 -3.59 -18.66
CA TYR A 3 -2.09 -2.73 -19.32
C TYR A 3 -2.33 -2.58 -20.83
N GLY A 4 -3.53 -2.90 -21.32
CA GLY A 4 -3.82 -2.98 -22.76
C GLY A 4 -3.12 -4.17 -23.42
N GLY A 5 -2.94 -4.13 -24.75
CA GLY A 5 -2.34 -5.21 -25.52
C GLY A 5 -1.96 -4.83 -26.95
N GLY A 6 -1.33 -5.75 -27.68
CA GLY A 6 -0.84 -5.51 -29.05
C GLY A 6 0.27 -4.44 -29.12
N PRO A 7 0.37 -3.69 -30.23
CA PRO A 7 1.38 -2.64 -30.40
C PRO A 7 1.28 -1.48 -29.40
N ARG A 8 0.17 -1.40 -28.64
CA ARG A 8 -0.12 -0.36 -27.64
C ARG A 8 -0.17 -0.94 -26.23
N LEU A 9 0.46 -2.09 -25.99
CA LEU A 9 0.74 -2.56 -24.63
C LEU A 9 1.51 -1.48 -23.87
N CYS A 10 1.13 -1.25 -22.60
CA CYS A 10 1.79 -0.23 -21.78
C CYS A 10 3.31 -0.48 -21.70
N ALA A 11 4.08 0.45 -22.27
CA ALA A 11 5.54 0.42 -22.24
C ALA A 11 6.09 0.53 -20.80
N GLY A 12 5.32 1.11 -19.89
CA GLY A 12 5.66 1.24 -18.47
C GLY A 12 5.18 0.10 -17.58
N SER A 13 4.63 -0.99 -18.13
CA SER A 13 4.03 -2.06 -17.32
C SER A 13 5.04 -2.78 -16.41
N GLU A 14 6.29 -2.96 -16.84
CA GLU A 14 7.34 -3.54 -16.00
C GLU A 14 7.81 -2.57 -14.90
N LEU A 15 7.90 -1.28 -15.21
CA LEU A 15 8.22 -0.26 -14.21
C LEU A 15 7.13 -0.17 -13.14
N ALA A 16 5.86 -0.14 -13.54
CA ALA A 16 4.73 -0.11 -12.60
C ALA A 16 4.74 -1.31 -11.64
N LYS A 17 5.02 -2.51 -12.16
CA LYS A 17 5.17 -3.72 -11.31
C LYS A 17 6.34 -3.59 -10.33
N LEU A 18 7.48 -3.07 -10.79
CA LEU A 18 8.66 -2.89 -9.95
C LEU A 18 8.41 -1.88 -8.82
N GLU A 19 7.82 -0.72 -9.14
CA GLU A 19 7.47 0.32 -8.18
C GLU A 19 6.52 -0.23 -7.10
N MET A 20 5.46 -0.93 -7.52
CA MET A 20 4.53 -1.58 -6.59
C MET A 20 5.21 -2.63 -5.72
N ALA A 21 6.09 -3.46 -6.29
CA ALA A 21 6.76 -4.52 -5.55
C ALA A 21 7.74 -3.97 -4.50
N ILE A 22 8.53 -2.95 -4.85
CA ILE A 22 9.47 -2.30 -3.92
C ILE A 22 8.70 -1.61 -2.79
N PHE A 23 7.64 -0.86 -3.13
CA PHE A 23 6.81 -0.19 -2.14
C PHE A 23 6.20 -1.20 -1.15
N LEU A 24 5.58 -2.27 -1.66
CA LEU A 24 4.98 -3.30 -0.82
C LEU A 24 6.02 -4.04 0.02
N HIS A 25 7.18 -4.38 -0.55
CA HIS A 25 8.27 -5.04 0.20
C HIS A 25 8.65 -4.25 1.45
N HIS A 26 8.88 -2.94 1.31
CA HIS A 26 9.23 -2.11 2.46
C HIS A 26 8.06 -1.84 3.39
N LEU A 27 6.84 -1.68 2.85
CA LEU A 27 5.64 -1.46 3.65
C LEU A 27 5.39 -2.65 4.59
N VAL A 28 5.34 -3.88 4.07
CA VAL A 28 4.96 -5.07 4.86
C VAL A 28 6.02 -5.52 5.85
N LEU A 29 7.30 -5.23 5.57
CA LEU A 29 8.39 -5.60 6.49
C LEU A 29 8.55 -4.62 7.65
N ASN A 30 8.14 -3.36 7.47
CA ASN A 30 8.40 -2.31 8.45
C ASN A 30 7.15 -1.83 9.18
N PHE A 31 5.95 -2.01 8.62
CA PHE A 31 4.72 -1.42 9.15
C PHE A 31 3.56 -2.41 9.18
N ARG A 32 2.75 -2.30 10.25
CA ARG A 32 1.34 -2.70 10.25
C ARG A 32 0.50 -1.48 9.89
N TRP A 33 -0.60 -1.68 9.18
CA TRP A 33 -1.50 -0.60 8.81
C TRP A 33 -2.97 -0.98 8.98
N GLU A 34 -3.77 0.03 9.28
CA GLU A 34 -5.23 -0.05 9.36
C GLU A 34 -5.85 1.19 8.69
N LEU A 35 -7.11 1.07 8.26
CA LEU A 35 -7.88 2.20 7.76
C LEU A 35 -8.19 3.14 8.92
N ALA A 36 -7.84 4.42 8.78
CA ALA A 36 -8.17 5.44 9.78
C ALA A 36 -9.68 5.72 9.81
N GLU A 37 -10.33 5.57 8.66
CA GLU A 37 -11.78 5.61 8.49
C GLU A 37 -12.23 4.74 7.30
N PRO A 38 -13.51 4.33 7.24
CA PRO A 38 -14.03 3.60 6.10
C PRO A 38 -13.97 4.44 4.83
N ASP A 39 -13.29 3.91 3.82
CA ASP A 39 -13.20 4.46 2.48
C ASP A 39 -13.21 3.32 1.46
N GLN A 40 -13.63 3.59 0.23
CA GLN A 40 -13.71 2.59 -0.84
C GLN A 40 -13.35 3.22 -2.18
N ALA A 41 -12.69 2.43 -3.02
CA ALA A 41 -12.36 2.86 -4.37
C ALA A 41 -13.66 3.04 -5.17
N PHE A 42 -13.81 4.22 -5.78
CA PHE A 42 -14.89 4.56 -6.69
C PHE A 42 -14.31 4.83 -8.09
N VAL A 43 -15.11 4.61 -9.13
CA VAL A 43 -14.65 4.79 -10.52
C VAL A 43 -15.58 5.77 -11.24
N TYR A 44 -15.17 7.04 -11.36
CA TYR A 44 -15.78 7.99 -12.30
C TYR A 44 -15.01 9.33 -12.35
N PRO A 45 -14.43 9.78 -13.50
CA PRO A 45 -14.10 9.02 -14.71
C PRO A 45 -12.82 8.17 -14.56
N PHE A 46 -12.14 8.25 -13.42
CA PHE A 46 -10.96 7.48 -13.02
C PHE A 46 -11.19 6.83 -11.66
N VAL A 47 -10.30 5.90 -11.28
CA VAL A 47 -10.29 5.29 -9.94
C VAL A 47 -9.84 6.33 -8.93
N ASP A 48 -10.63 6.55 -7.90
CA ASP A 48 -10.28 7.44 -6.79
C ASP A 48 -10.87 6.95 -5.46
N PHE A 49 -10.30 7.44 -4.36
CA PHE A 49 -10.80 7.24 -3.02
C PHE A 49 -11.44 8.56 -2.56
N PRO A 50 -12.77 8.62 -2.37
CA PRO A 50 -13.45 9.87 -2.02
C PRO A 50 -12.90 10.58 -0.78
N LYS A 51 -12.27 9.84 0.14
CA LYS A 51 -11.65 10.39 1.35
C LYS A 51 -10.12 10.33 1.33
N GLY A 52 -9.52 9.92 0.21
CA GLY A 52 -8.07 9.86 0.02
C GLY A 52 -7.37 8.67 0.67
N LEU A 53 -8.10 7.61 1.04
CA LEU A 53 -7.55 6.40 1.67
C LEU A 53 -6.63 6.69 2.89
N PRO A 54 -7.15 7.34 3.95
CA PRO A 54 -6.34 7.64 5.11
C PRO A 54 -6.02 6.35 5.88
N ILE A 55 -4.72 6.08 6.07
CA ILE A 55 -4.22 4.92 6.81
C ILE A 55 -3.46 5.35 8.06
N ARG A 56 -3.56 4.54 9.12
CA ARG A 56 -2.66 4.62 10.28
C ARG A 56 -1.60 3.55 10.13
N VAL A 57 -0.34 3.92 10.36
CA VAL A 57 0.81 3.01 10.29
C VAL A 57 1.47 2.89 11.66
N GLN A 58 1.85 1.68 12.03
CA GLN A 58 2.61 1.37 13.23
C GLN A 58 3.85 0.59 12.83
N ARG A 59 5.02 1.00 13.30
CA ARG A 59 6.27 0.33 12.95
C ARG A 59 6.40 -1.00 13.69
N ILE A 60 6.74 -2.06 12.98
CA ILE A 60 6.87 -3.42 13.54
C ILE A 60 8.02 -3.50 14.56
N ALA A 61 9.10 -2.74 14.37
CA ALA A 61 10.21 -2.69 15.33
C ALA A 61 9.79 -2.15 16.71
N ASP A 62 8.80 -1.26 16.75
CA ASP A 62 8.34 -0.64 18.01
C ASP A 62 7.49 -1.64 18.82
N GLU A 63 6.83 -2.59 18.17
CA GLU A 63 6.04 -3.66 18.79
C GLU A 63 6.91 -4.63 19.62
N HIS A 64 8.16 -4.87 19.20
CA HIS A 64 9.12 -5.69 19.96
C HIS A 64 9.67 -4.99 21.21
N SER A 65 9.69 -3.65 21.23
CA SER A 65 10.16 -2.87 22.39
C SER A 65 9.12 -2.81 23.52
N VAL A 66 7.82 -2.90 23.19
CA VAL A 66 6.74 -2.93 24.21
C VAL A 66 6.69 -4.28 24.93
N LEU A 67 6.94 -5.40 24.22
CA LEU A 67 6.93 -6.74 24.82
C LEU A 67 8.15 -7.01 25.73
N THR A 68 9.25 -6.27 25.58
CA THR A 68 10.45 -6.40 26.43
C THR A 68 10.47 -5.42 27.61
N GLY A 69 9.58 -4.42 27.63
CA GLY A 69 9.49 -3.42 28.70
C GLY A 69 8.44 -3.71 29.80
N SER A 70 7.67 -4.80 29.71
CA SER A 70 6.56 -5.10 30.63
C SER A 70 6.86 -6.20 31.67
N THR A 71 8.12 -6.54 31.93
CA THR A 71 8.52 -7.57 32.92
C THR A 71 9.53 -7.06 33.96
N VAL A 72 9.42 -5.81 34.42
CA VAL A 72 10.06 -5.40 35.68
C VAL A 72 9.04 -4.74 36.59
#